data_AF-A0A6N7Q7X7-F1
#
_entry.id   AF-A0A6N7Q7X7-F1
#
_cell.length_a   1.000
_cell.length_b   1.000
_cell.length_c   1.000
_cell.angle_alpha   90.00
_cell.angle_beta   90.00
_cell.angle_gamma   90.00
#
_symmetry.space_group_name_H-M   'P 1'
#
loop_
_entity.id
_entity.type
_entity.pdbx_description
1 polymer ?
#
loop_
_entity_poly.entity_id
_entity_poly.type
_entity_poly.pdbx_seq_one_letter_code
_entity_poly.pdbx_strand_id
1 'polypeptide(L)'
;MKTRRTFLVLAALGLLVAGEARADLIPDGEKRVEYTFSLENGSNFPDHVFLAHPYTTSFGAPNPELCVLGQMPMIVGKYVNPVVYAMKKADFEASSLRKLQGEDLEAFFEKEKTLISSGLRISPVHYVPERWPVKGVHDVVRVEKLDAGVFVARLAQVVYSLDDGQKVTLDYAADGKRPDPPGVARPPARDEAAPQESSAPGEPPPNAPPPTRASSGCGGCAVTGEEGAAGVVVGLGLLAALRGRRRRSIAP
;
A
#
# COMPACT_ATOMS: atom_id res chain seq x y z
N MET A 1 -41.61 -14.33 37.80
CA MET A 1 -41.29 -13.09 37.05
C MET A 1 -39.92 -12.57 37.49
N LYS A 2 -38.80 -13.07 36.95
CA LYS A 2 -37.43 -12.70 37.41
C LYS A 2 -36.34 -12.79 36.32
N THR A 3 -36.70 -12.53 35.06
CA THR A 3 -35.81 -12.82 33.91
C THR A 3 -35.63 -11.66 32.93
N ARG A 4 -36.05 -10.44 33.28
CA ARG A 4 -36.03 -9.27 32.35
C ARG A 4 -34.96 -8.22 32.66
N ARG A 5 -34.18 -8.34 33.74
CA ARG A 5 -33.19 -7.31 34.14
C ARG A 5 -31.75 -7.60 33.69
N THR A 6 -31.42 -8.82 33.29
CA THR A 6 -30.03 -9.19 32.95
C THR A 6 -29.63 -8.82 31.51
N PHE A 7 -30.59 -8.69 30.59
CA PHE A 7 -30.30 -8.36 29.19
C PHE A 7 -29.91 -6.90 28.94
N LEU A 8 -30.25 -5.98 29.86
CA LEU A 8 -29.98 -4.55 29.69
C LEU A 8 -28.55 -4.14 30.07
N VAL A 9 -27.83 -4.94 30.87
CA VAL A 9 -26.47 -4.62 31.31
C VAL A 9 -25.43 -4.98 30.24
N LEU A 10 -25.67 -6.03 29.46
CA LEU A 10 -24.75 -6.46 28.39
C LEU A 10 -24.77 -5.54 27.15
N ALA A 11 -25.88 -4.87 26.87
CA ALA A 11 -25.97 -3.92 25.76
C ALA A 11 -25.25 -2.59 26.03
N ALA A 12 -25.14 -2.17 27.31
CA ALA A 12 -24.49 -0.92 27.67
C ALA A 12 -22.95 -1.00 27.67
N LEU A 13 -22.37 -2.20 27.84
CA LEU A 13 -20.91 -2.38 27.86
C LEU A 13 -20.28 -2.41 26.46
N GLY A 14 -21.05 -2.66 25.40
CA GLY A 14 -20.56 -2.71 24.01
C GLY A 14 -20.31 -1.34 23.36
N LEU A 15 -20.83 -0.25 23.94
CA LEU A 15 -20.73 1.10 23.36
C LEU A 15 -19.48 1.88 23.78
N LEU A 16 -18.70 1.38 24.75
CA LEU A 16 -17.55 2.12 25.32
C LEU A 16 -16.18 1.69 24.76
N VAL A 17 -16.13 0.76 23.80
CA VAL A 17 -14.88 0.27 23.18
C VAL A 17 -14.91 0.39 21.65
N ALA A 18 -15.65 1.36 21.12
CA ALA A 18 -15.42 1.80 19.75
C ALA A 18 -14.16 2.67 19.74
N GLY A 19 -12.99 2.02 19.69
CA GLY A 19 -11.75 2.73 19.36
C GLY A 19 -11.94 3.43 18.02
N GLU A 20 -11.43 4.66 17.89
CA GLU A 20 -11.42 5.36 16.61
C GLU A 20 -10.71 4.47 15.59
N ALA A 21 -11.48 3.87 14.68
CA ALA A 21 -10.94 3.25 13.50
C ALA A 21 -10.34 4.38 12.66
N ARG A 22 -9.05 4.63 12.85
CA ARG A 22 -8.28 5.55 12.00
C ARG A 22 -8.11 4.89 10.64
N ALA A 23 -9.17 4.97 9.84
CA ALA A 23 -9.11 4.73 8.41
C ALA A 23 -7.97 5.59 7.83
N ASP A 24 -7.28 5.07 6.82
CA ASP A 24 -6.16 5.72 6.13
C ASP A 24 -6.51 7.18 5.78
N LEU A 25 -6.13 8.12 6.66
CA LEU A 25 -6.55 9.51 6.56
C LEU A 25 -5.79 10.16 5.41
N ILE A 26 -6.54 10.69 4.45
CA ILE A 26 -6.03 11.60 3.44
C ILE A 26 -5.67 12.90 4.16
N PRO A 27 -4.45 13.42 4.02
CA PRO A 27 -4.07 14.70 4.64
C PRO A 27 -5.00 15.84 4.19
N ASP A 28 -5.25 16.79 5.09
CA ASP A 28 -6.10 17.95 4.80
C ASP A 28 -5.57 18.75 3.60
N GLY A 29 -6.45 19.06 2.65
CA GLY A 29 -6.11 19.80 1.43
C GLY A 29 -5.39 18.96 0.36
N GLU A 30 -5.30 17.64 0.55
CA GLU A 30 -4.80 16.69 -0.43
C GLU A 30 -5.90 15.75 -0.91
N LYS A 31 -5.68 15.15 -2.08
CA LYS A 31 -6.51 14.08 -2.64
C LYS A 31 -5.65 12.89 -3.02
N ARG A 32 -6.23 11.69 -2.98
CA ARG A 32 -5.54 10.46 -3.40
C ARG A 32 -5.38 10.41 -4.92
N VAL A 33 -4.24 9.91 -5.37
CA VAL A 33 -3.96 9.60 -6.78
C VAL A 33 -3.51 8.16 -6.93
N GLU A 34 -3.72 7.60 -8.12
CA GLU A 34 -3.13 6.32 -8.48
C GLU A 34 -1.65 6.50 -8.82
N TYR A 35 -0.79 5.65 -8.25
CA TYR A 35 0.62 5.63 -8.58
C TYR A 35 1.01 4.32 -9.26
N THR A 36 1.71 4.44 -10.38
CA THR A 36 2.33 3.30 -11.05
C THR A 36 3.75 3.63 -11.50
N PHE A 37 4.54 2.61 -11.84
CA PHE A 37 5.81 2.79 -12.54
C PHE A 37 6.05 1.66 -13.56
N SER A 38 6.92 1.89 -14.54
CA SER A 38 7.32 0.90 -15.53
C SER A 38 8.79 1.03 -15.91
N LEU A 39 9.28 0.06 -16.69
CA LEU A 39 10.61 0.07 -17.29
C LEU A 39 10.45 0.09 -18.82
N GLU A 40 10.96 1.13 -19.51
CA GLU A 40 10.70 1.30 -20.95
C GLU A 40 11.64 0.51 -21.86
N ASN A 41 12.93 0.40 -21.53
CA ASN A 41 13.96 -0.11 -22.42
C ASN A 41 14.55 -1.46 -21.96
N GLY A 42 13.81 -2.21 -21.13
CA GLY A 42 14.26 -3.52 -20.63
C GLY A 42 14.50 -4.55 -21.74
N SER A 43 13.79 -4.43 -22.87
CA SER A 43 13.97 -5.29 -24.05
C SER A 43 15.36 -5.19 -24.69
N ASN A 44 16.09 -4.10 -24.44
CA ASN A 44 17.47 -3.94 -24.91
C ASN A 44 18.47 -4.86 -24.16
N PHE A 45 18.02 -5.52 -23.08
CA PHE A 45 18.83 -6.39 -22.25
C PHE A 45 18.19 -7.80 -22.16
N PRO A 46 18.09 -8.54 -23.27
CA PRO A 46 17.30 -9.78 -23.35
C PRO A 46 17.78 -10.91 -22.42
N ASP A 47 19.05 -10.86 -22.02
CA ASP A 47 19.67 -11.82 -21.10
C ASP A 47 19.46 -11.48 -19.62
N HIS A 48 18.70 -10.43 -19.32
CA HIS A 48 18.44 -9.97 -17.97
C HIS A 48 16.94 -9.93 -17.65
N VAL A 49 16.64 -10.09 -16.36
CA VAL A 49 15.33 -9.86 -15.76
C VAL A 49 15.49 -8.69 -14.80
N PHE A 50 14.56 -7.75 -14.88
CA PHE A 50 14.52 -6.59 -14.00
C PHE A 50 13.48 -6.80 -12.92
N LEU A 51 13.86 -6.47 -11.68
CA LEU A 51 13.05 -6.70 -10.49
C LEU A 51 12.88 -5.39 -9.73
N ALA A 52 11.81 -5.29 -8.95
CA ALA A 52 11.63 -4.23 -7.97
C ALA A 52 11.28 -4.81 -6.61
N HIS A 53 11.97 -4.34 -5.56
CA HIS A 53 11.79 -4.79 -4.18
C HIS A 53 12.24 -3.70 -3.19
N PRO A 54 11.58 -3.52 -2.03
CA PRO A 54 10.32 -4.12 -1.63
C PRO A 54 9.18 -3.61 -2.52
N TYR A 55 8.25 -4.51 -2.85
CA TYR A 55 7.03 -4.17 -3.60
C TYR A 55 5.82 -4.67 -2.83
N THR A 56 4.71 -3.93 -2.92
CA THR A 56 3.42 -4.38 -2.43
C THR A 56 2.34 -3.62 -3.18
N THR A 57 1.22 -4.26 -3.46
CA THR A 57 0.01 -3.55 -3.94
C THR A 57 -0.89 -3.12 -2.78
N SER A 58 -0.56 -3.49 -1.54
CA SER A 58 -1.37 -3.22 -0.35
C SER A 58 -1.24 -1.78 0.13
N PHE A 59 -2.38 -1.17 0.45
CA PHE A 59 -2.47 0.10 1.19
C PHE A 59 -2.69 -0.13 2.70
N GLY A 60 -2.59 -1.38 3.17
CA GLY A 60 -2.75 -1.78 4.56
C GLY A 60 -1.51 -2.48 5.09
N ALA A 61 -1.67 -3.62 5.78
CA ALA A 61 -0.55 -4.43 6.26
C ALA A 61 0.32 -4.92 5.07
N PRO A 62 1.55 -4.39 4.90
CA PRO A 62 2.34 -4.69 3.72
C PRO A 62 3.12 -5.99 3.96
N ASN A 63 2.87 -7.00 3.13
CA ASN A 63 3.82 -8.09 2.94
C ASN A 63 4.65 -7.76 1.71
N PRO A 64 5.99 -7.70 1.82
CA PRO A 64 6.87 -7.52 0.67
C PRO A 64 6.67 -8.67 -0.33
N GLU A 65 6.46 -8.30 -1.57
CA GLU A 65 6.24 -9.17 -2.72
C GLU A 65 7.34 -8.92 -3.76
N LEU A 66 7.57 -9.93 -4.60
CA LEU A 66 8.45 -9.79 -5.76
C LEU A 66 7.71 -9.11 -6.90
N CYS A 67 8.29 -8.03 -7.45
CA CYS A 67 7.83 -7.44 -8.71
C CYS A 67 8.83 -7.72 -9.83
N VAL A 68 8.35 -8.28 -10.96
CA VAL A 68 9.13 -8.45 -12.20
C VAL A 68 8.71 -7.37 -13.19
N LEU A 69 9.65 -6.54 -13.63
CA LEU A 69 9.40 -5.41 -14.52
C LEU A 69 9.39 -5.82 -16.00
N GLY A 70 8.57 -5.14 -16.82
CA GLY A 70 8.57 -5.28 -18.28
C GLY A 70 7.29 -5.88 -18.91
N GLN A 71 6.29 -6.26 -18.12
CA GLN A 71 5.00 -6.74 -18.66
C GLN A 71 3.92 -5.66 -18.67
N MET A 72 3.76 -4.94 -17.56
CA MET A 72 2.72 -3.94 -17.37
C MET A 72 3.19 -2.85 -16.38
N PRO A 73 2.56 -1.66 -16.38
CA PRO A 73 2.68 -0.71 -15.26
C PRO A 73 2.38 -1.37 -13.92
N MET A 74 3.23 -1.11 -12.93
CA MET A 74 3.16 -1.73 -11.61
C MET A 74 2.60 -0.76 -10.59
N ILE A 75 1.53 -1.16 -9.89
CA ILE A 75 0.91 -0.36 -8.82
C ILE A 75 1.71 -0.57 -7.54
N VAL A 76 2.14 0.51 -6.90
CA VAL A 76 2.87 0.42 -5.62
C VAL A 76 1.97 0.92 -4.50
N GLY A 77 2.00 0.25 -3.36
CA GLY A 77 1.33 0.67 -2.14
C GLY A 77 2.03 1.84 -1.43
N LYS A 78 1.44 2.29 -0.32
CA LYS A 78 1.86 3.48 0.43
C LYS A 78 3.17 3.34 1.19
N TYR A 79 3.51 2.12 1.61
CA TYR A 79 4.48 1.90 2.68
C TYR A 79 5.86 1.41 2.22
N VAL A 80 6.09 1.33 0.91
CA VAL A 80 7.35 0.84 0.36
C VAL A 80 7.91 1.79 -0.68
N ASN A 81 9.24 1.85 -0.74
CA ASN A 81 10.00 2.57 -1.76
C ASN A 81 10.83 1.55 -2.53
N PRO A 82 10.30 0.97 -3.63
CA PRO A 82 10.98 -0.08 -4.36
C PRO A 82 12.34 0.37 -4.87
N VAL A 83 13.33 -0.52 -4.77
CA VAL A 83 14.61 -0.37 -5.46
C VAL A 83 14.58 -1.24 -6.72
N VAL A 84 15.16 -0.74 -7.81
CA VAL A 84 15.24 -1.51 -9.06
C VAL A 84 16.53 -2.33 -9.09
N TYR A 85 16.38 -3.62 -9.43
CA TYR A 85 17.47 -4.58 -9.54
C TYR A 85 17.50 -5.23 -10.92
N ALA A 86 18.65 -5.79 -11.28
CA ALA A 86 18.85 -6.62 -12.45
C ALA A 86 19.48 -7.96 -12.04
N MET A 87 19.05 -9.04 -12.68
CA MET A 87 19.61 -10.38 -12.54
C MET A 87 19.72 -11.02 -13.92
N LYS A 88 20.70 -11.89 -14.16
CA LYS A 88 20.73 -12.67 -15.40
C LYS A 88 19.50 -13.57 -15.46
N LYS A 89 18.91 -13.68 -16.64
CA LYS A 89 17.72 -14.50 -16.88
C LYS A 89 17.96 -15.96 -16.53
N ALA A 90 19.13 -16.51 -16.85
CA ALA A 90 19.49 -17.89 -16.49
C ALA A 90 19.49 -18.12 -14.96
N ASP A 91 20.06 -17.19 -14.20
CA ASP A 91 20.12 -17.27 -12.73
C ASP A 91 18.71 -17.12 -12.13
N PHE A 92 17.92 -16.21 -12.68
CA PHE A 92 16.52 -16.02 -12.26
C PHE A 92 15.67 -17.27 -12.48
N GLU A 93 15.76 -17.93 -13.64
CA GLU A 93 15.02 -19.16 -13.93
C GLU A 93 15.53 -20.37 -13.13
N ALA A 94 16.83 -20.41 -12.80
CA ALA A 94 17.41 -21.43 -11.93
C ALA A 94 17.07 -21.21 -10.45
N SER A 95 16.74 -19.98 -10.06
CA SER A 95 16.40 -19.62 -8.69
C SER A 95 14.99 -20.10 -8.28
N SER A 96 14.77 -20.22 -6.97
CA SER A 96 13.43 -20.39 -6.39
C SER A 96 12.74 -19.05 -6.09
N LEU A 97 13.25 -17.93 -6.61
CA LEU A 97 12.86 -16.57 -6.18
C LEU A 97 11.34 -16.33 -6.22
N ARG A 98 10.65 -16.86 -7.24
CA ARG A 98 9.18 -16.75 -7.39
C ARG A 98 8.38 -17.41 -6.26
N LYS A 99 9.02 -18.27 -5.45
CA LYS A 99 8.41 -19.00 -4.34
C LYS A 99 8.74 -18.38 -2.98
N LEU A 100 9.70 -17.45 -2.93
CA LEU A 100 10.10 -16.80 -1.69
C LEU A 100 9.09 -15.74 -1.29
N GLN A 101 8.87 -15.59 0.02
CA GLN A 101 7.96 -14.62 0.61
C GLN A 101 8.53 -14.14 1.96
N GLY A 102 8.07 -12.98 2.44
CA GLY A 102 8.43 -12.48 3.76
C GLY A 102 9.94 -12.39 3.99
N GLU A 103 10.42 -12.87 5.13
CA GLU A 103 11.83 -12.78 5.54
C GLU A 103 12.77 -13.51 4.57
N ASP A 104 12.35 -14.62 3.96
CA ASP A 104 13.18 -15.35 3.00
C ASP A 104 13.40 -14.55 1.71
N LEU A 105 12.37 -13.80 1.27
CA LEU A 105 12.47 -12.92 0.12
C LEU A 105 13.38 -11.73 0.44
N GLU A 106 13.22 -11.10 1.60
CA GLU A 106 14.10 -10.01 2.06
C GLU A 106 15.57 -10.48 2.12
N ALA A 107 15.82 -11.65 2.72
CA ALA A 107 17.16 -12.22 2.84
C ALA A 107 17.81 -12.49 1.48
N PHE A 108 17.02 -12.86 0.46
CA PHE A 108 17.52 -13.00 -0.91
C PHE A 108 18.03 -11.66 -1.45
N PHE A 109 17.23 -10.59 -1.36
CA PHE A 109 17.62 -9.27 -1.86
C PHE A 109 18.80 -8.63 -1.12
N GLU A 110 19.06 -9.04 0.13
CA GLU A 110 20.20 -8.58 0.92
C GLU A 110 21.51 -9.34 0.62
N LYS A 111 21.43 -10.65 0.33
CA LYS A 111 22.61 -11.54 0.35
C LYS A 111 22.97 -12.11 -1.02
N GLU A 112 22.04 -12.14 -1.96
CA GLU A 112 22.26 -12.77 -3.26
C GLU A 112 23.29 -12.00 -4.08
N LYS A 113 24.37 -12.68 -4.49
CA LYS A 113 25.49 -12.06 -5.21
C LYS A 113 25.22 -11.91 -6.70
N THR A 114 24.28 -12.69 -7.23
CA THR A 114 23.89 -12.62 -8.65
C THR A 114 22.96 -11.44 -8.95
N LEU A 115 22.43 -10.79 -7.91
CA LEU A 115 21.57 -9.63 -8.01
C LEU A 115 22.40 -8.34 -8.02
N ILE A 116 22.12 -7.46 -8.99
CA ILE A 116 22.79 -6.17 -9.14
C ILE A 116 21.77 -5.07 -8.85
N SER A 117 22.02 -4.24 -7.84
CA SER A 117 21.16 -3.09 -7.51
C SER A 117 21.53 -1.89 -8.36
N SER A 118 20.52 -1.15 -8.84
CA SER A 118 20.75 0.18 -9.45
C SER A 118 20.97 1.29 -8.42
N GLY A 119 20.59 1.04 -7.16
CA GLY A 119 20.46 2.08 -6.14
C GLY A 119 19.29 3.06 -6.37
N LEU A 120 18.59 2.99 -7.51
CA LEU A 120 17.44 3.83 -7.79
C LEU A 120 16.27 3.43 -6.89
N ARG A 121 15.90 4.33 -5.97
CA ARG A 121 14.69 4.22 -5.15
C ARG A 121 13.53 4.92 -5.86
N ILE A 122 12.47 4.17 -6.10
CA ILE A 122 11.19 4.69 -6.55
C ILE A 122 10.49 5.31 -5.34
N SER A 123 10.00 6.54 -5.49
CA SER A 123 9.24 7.26 -4.45
C SER A 123 7.80 7.44 -4.92
N PRO A 124 6.91 6.48 -4.59
CA PRO A 124 5.49 6.58 -4.91
C PRO A 124 4.88 7.86 -4.38
N VAL A 125 3.97 8.46 -5.16
CA VAL A 125 3.14 9.58 -4.71
C VAL A 125 1.69 9.16 -4.70
N HIS A 126 1.14 9.08 -3.49
CA HIS A 126 -0.24 8.65 -3.24
C HIS A 126 -1.19 9.80 -3.01
N TYR A 127 -0.67 10.98 -2.71
CA TYR A 127 -1.44 12.17 -2.45
C TYR A 127 -0.85 13.36 -3.19
N VAL A 128 -1.73 14.22 -3.69
CA VAL A 128 -1.39 15.50 -4.29
C VAL A 128 -2.31 16.57 -3.73
N PRO A 129 -1.94 17.86 -3.75
CA PRO A 129 -2.87 18.91 -3.36
C PRO A 129 -4.19 18.83 -4.13
N GLU A 130 -5.31 19.04 -3.45
CA GLU A 130 -6.66 18.86 -4.03
C GLU A 130 -6.90 19.71 -5.27
N ARG A 131 -6.29 20.90 -5.32
CA ARG A 131 -6.33 21.82 -6.47
C ARG A 131 -5.61 21.31 -7.72
N TRP A 132 -4.76 20.29 -7.61
CA TRP A 132 -4.07 19.73 -8.77
C TRP A 132 -5.06 18.94 -9.62
N PRO A 133 -5.08 19.12 -10.95
CA PRO A 133 -5.99 18.37 -11.83
C PRO A 133 -5.51 16.92 -12.06
N VAL A 134 -4.67 16.37 -11.19
CA VAL A 134 -4.02 15.07 -11.37
C VAL A 134 -4.85 13.98 -10.73
N LYS A 135 -5.12 12.92 -11.50
CA LYS A 135 -5.79 11.70 -11.05
C LYS A 135 -4.80 10.54 -10.86
N GLY A 136 -3.72 10.52 -11.62
CA GLY A 136 -2.71 9.48 -11.55
C GLY A 136 -1.32 9.95 -11.97
N VAL A 137 -0.31 9.27 -11.43
CA VAL A 137 1.12 9.50 -11.68
C VAL A 137 1.75 8.20 -12.12
N HIS A 138 2.45 8.22 -13.25
CA HIS A 138 3.18 7.07 -13.76
C HIS A 138 4.65 7.43 -14.00
N ASP A 139 5.56 6.80 -13.26
CA ASP A 139 6.98 6.98 -13.48
C ASP A 139 7.54 5.97 -14.48
N VAL A 140 8.40 6.45 -15.39
CA VAL A 140 9.09 5.64 -16.37
C VAL A 140 10.56 5.54 -15.98
N VAL A 141 11.00 4.32 -15.66
CA VAL A 141 12.39 3.98 -15.39
C VAL A 141 13.09 3.64 -16.71
N ARG A 142 14.34 4.10 -16.85
CA ARG A 142 15.23 3.76 -17.97
C ARG A 142 16.54 3.20 -17.45
N VAL A 143 17.00 2.11 -18.06
CA VAL A 143 18.36 1.60 -17.88
C VAL A 143 19.32 2.44 -18.72
N GLU A 144 20.29 3.06 -18.07
CA GLU A 144 21.36 3.83 -18.73
C GLU A 144 22.60 2.97 -18.97
N LYS A 145 22.87 2.04 -18.04
CA LYS A 145 24.03 1.14 -18.12
C LYS A 145 23.75 -0.19 -17.42
N LEU A 146 24.11 -1.29 -18.05
CA LEU A 146 24.10 -2.62 -17.46
C LEU A 146 25.23 -3.47 -18.04
N ASP A 147 26.39 -3.47 -17.39
CA ASP A 147 27.57 -4.25 -17.78
C ASP A 147 28.47 -4.53 -16.58
N ALA A 148 29.27 -5.60 -16.64
CA ALA A 148 30.36 -5.87 -15.67
C ALA A 148 29.99 -5.72 -14.18
N GLY A 149 28.76 -6.10 -13.78
CA GLY A 149 28.29 -5.97 -12.40
C GLY A 149 27.85 -4.55 -11.99
N VAL A 150 27.81 -3.63 -12.94
CA VAL A 150 27.32 -2.26 -12.79
C VAL A 150 25.93 -2.16 -13.40
N PHE A 151 24.97 -1.68 -12.61
CA PHE A 151 23.63 -1.35 -13.07
C PHE A 151 23.33 0.11 -12.73
N VAL A 152 23.03 0.92 -13.73
CA VAL A 152 22.60 2.31 -13.57
C VAL A 152 21.24 2.47 -14.22
N ALA A 153 20.26 2.88 -13.43
CA ALA A 153 18.94 3.24 -13.87
C ALA A 153 18.58 4.62 -13.35
N ARG A 154 17.67 5.31 -14.05
CA ARG A 154 17.11 6.57 -13.59
C ARG A 154 15.62 6.67 -13.89
N LEU A 155 14.96 7.59 -13.22
CA LEU A 155 13.65 8.09 -13.65
C LEU A 155 13.87 8.93 -14.91
N ALA A 156 13.26 8.52 -16.02
CA ALA A 156 13.37 9.18 -17.30
C ALA A 156 12.25 10.16 -17.53
N GLN A 157 11.01 9.71 -17.29
CA GLN A 157 9.80 10.49 -17.54
C GLN A 157 8.78 10.28 -16.43
N VAL A 158 7.91 11.25 -16.25
CA VAL A 158 6.65 11.11 -15.50
C VAL A 158 5.49 11.39 -16.44
N VAL A 159 4.47 10.53 -16.39
CA VAL A 159 3.20 10.71 -17.09
C VAL A 159 2.11 11.01 -16.06
N TYR A 160 1.58 12.22 -16.11
CA TYR A 160 0.43 12.63 -15.34
C TYR A 160 -0.85 12.30 -16.12
N SER A 161 -1.78 11.59 -15.48
CA SER A 161 -3.15 11.44 -15.98
C SER A 161 -4.03 12.47 -15.29
N LEU A 162 -4.67 13.34 -16.06
CA LEU A 162 -5.46 14.46 -15.57
C LEU A 162 -6.95 14.11 -15.41
N ASP A 163 -7.68 14.95 -14.69
CA ASP A 163 -9.11 14.76 -14.39
C ASP A 163 -9.99 14.81 -15.65
N ASP A 164 -9.56 15.51 -16.71
CA ASP A 164 -10.22 15.58 -18.01
C ASP A 164 -9.87 14.40 -18.95
N GLY A 165 -9.05 13.46 -18.47
CA GLY A 165 -8.58 12.30 -19.22
C GLY A 165 -7.34 12.54 -20.07
N GLN A 166 -6.83 13.76 -20.16
CA GLN A 166 -5.58 14.04 -20.85
C GLN A 166 -4.39 13.41 -20.12
N LYS A 167 -3.34 13.11 -20.88
CA LYS A 167 -2.05 12.67 -20.36
C LYS A 167 -0.97 13.67 -20.71
N VAL A 168 -0.20 14.08 -19.72
CA VAL A 168 0.96 14.95 -19.89
C VAL A 168 2.21 14.14 -19.55
N THR A 169 3.16 14.09 -20.47
CA THR A 169 4.47 13.48 -20.24
C THR A 169 5.50 14.58 -20.05
N LEU A 170 6.28 14.49 -18.99
CA LEU A 170 7.39 15.40 -18.69
C LEU A 170 8.66 14.60 -18.43
N ASP A 171 9.79 15.09 -18.91
CA ASP A 171 11.09 14.49 -18.61
C ASP A 171 11.54 14.86 -17.20
N TYR A 172 12.18 13.90 -16.51
CA TYR A 172 12.88 14.18 -15.27
C TYR A 172 14.12 15.04 -15.53
N ALA A 173 14.37 15.99 -14.63
CA ALA A 173 15.62 16.73 -14.60
C ALA A 173 16.77 15.82 -14.12
N ALA A 174 18.02 16.26 -14.39
CA ALA A 174 19.22 15.50 -14.02
C ALA A 174 19.40 15.32 -12.50
N ASP A 175 18.74 16.15 -11.69
CA ASP A 175 18.72 16.04 -10.23
C ASP A 175 17.78 14.93 -9.71
N GLY A 176 17.04 14.26 -10.61
CA GLY A 176 16.08 13.22 -10.26
C GLY A 176 14.79 13.76 -9.62
N LYS A 177 14.61 15.08 -9.56
CA LYS A 177 13.39 15.67 -9.00
C LYS A 177 12.25 15.53 -10.00
N ARG A 178 11.11 15.01 -9.53
CA ARG A 178 9.89 14.93 -10.32
C ARG A 178 9.40 16.35 -10.66
N PRO A 179 9.19 16.69 -11.95
CA PRO A 179 8.65 17.99 -12.32
C PRO A 179 7.21 18.14 -11.84
N ASP A 180 6.76 19.36 -11.56
CA ASP A 180 5.35 19.62 -11.23
C ASP A 180 4.47 19.45 -12.50
N PRO A 181 3.22 19.00 -12.40
CA PRO A 181 2.31 18.94 -13.55
C PRO A 181 2.03 20.34 -14.11
N PRO A 182 1.80 20.48 -15.42
CA PRO A 182 1.58 21.79 -16.04
C PRO A 182 0.28 22.44 -15.52
N GLY A 183 0.25 23.77 -15.55
CA GLY A 183 -0.94 24.54 -15.15
C GLY A 183 -1.16 24.61 -13.63
N VAL A 184 -0.27 24.03 -12.82
CA VAL A 184 -0.30 24.13 -11.37
C VAL A 184 0.67 25.22 -10.91
N ALA A 185 0.14 26.28 -10.30
CA ALA A 185 0.97 27.20 -9.53
C ALA A 185 1.53 26.47 -8.31
N ARG A 186 2.86 26.47 -8.16
CA ARG A 186 3.50 26.00 -6.93
C ARG A 186 2.90 26.83 -5.78
N PRO A 187 2.39 26.20 -4.71
CA PRO A 187 1.99 26.99 -3.56
C PRO A 187 3.22 27.78 -3.09
N PRO A 188 3.05 29.00 -2.55
CA PRO A 188 4.14 29.65 -1.85
C PRO A 188 4.73 28.63 -0.87
N ALA A 189 6.06 28.58 -0.77
CA ALA A 189 6.71 27.77 0.25
C ALA A 189 5.96 28.06 1.55
N ARG A 190 5.43 27.01 2.17
CA ARG A 190 4.75 27.16 3.45
C ARG A 190 5.81 27.77 4.35
N ASP A 191 5.69 29.06 4.66
CA ASP A 191 6.55 29.71 5.64
C ASP A 191 6.56 28.75 6.81
N GLU A 192 7.75 28.21 7.07
CA GLU A 192 8.02 27.23 8.10
C GLU A 192 7.35 27.77 9.34
N ALA A 193 6.16 27.22 9.67
CA ALA A 193 5.32 27.80 10.68
C ALA A 193 6.18 27.85 11.92
N ALA A 194 6.47 29.08 12.38
CA ALA A 194 7.29 29.33 13.54
C ALA A 194 6.90 28.30 14.61
N PRO A 195 7.88 27.60 15.22
CA PRO A 195 7.61 26.50 16.14
C PRO A 195 6.49 26.95 17.08
N GLN A 196 5.32 26.31 16.96
CA GLN A 196 4.29 26.49 17.97
C GLN A 196 4.98 26.13 19.27
N GLU A 197 5.13 27.13 20.16
CA GLU A 197 5.53 26.91 21.54
C GLU A 197 4.64 25.78 22.05
N SER A 198 5.25 24.60 22.14
CA SER A 198 4.69 23.50 22.89
C SER A 198 4.57 24.03 24.29
N SER A 199 3.37 24.44 24.67
CA SER A 199 3.01 24.66 26.06
C SER A 199 3.45 23.40 26.79
N ALA A 200 4.52 23.53 27.58
CA ALA A 200 5.05 22.44 28.37
C ALA A 200 3.89 21.83 29.20
N PRO A 201 3.86 20.51 29.41
CA PRO A 201 2.96 19.92 30.37
C PRO A 201 3.23 20.59 31.72
N GLY A 202 2.20 21.22 32.29
CA GLY A 202 2.30 21.88 33.60
C GLY A 202 2.94 20.94 34.61
N GLU A 203 3.89 21.49 35.36
CA GLU A 203 4.53 20.84 36.50
C GLU A 203 3.44 20.25 37.41
N PRO A 204 3.46 18.93 37.70
CA PRO A 204 2.49 18.36 38.61
C PRO A 204 2.72 18.91 40.02
N PRO A 205 1.66 19.18 40.79
CA PRO A 205 1.78 19.75 42.13
C PRO A 205 2.61 18.83 43.05
N PRO A 206 3.42 19.38 43.96
CA PRO A 206 4.44 18.67 44.74
C PRO A 206 3.92 17.64 45.77
N ASN A 207 2.64 17.27 45.71
CA ASN A 207 2.00 16.33 46.65
C ASN A 207 1.13 15.25 45.97
N ALA A 208 1.38 14.92 44.70
CA ALA A 208 0.75 13.74 44.11
C ALA A 208 1.40 12.46 44.67
N PRO A 209 0.62 11.49 45.20
CA PRO A 209 1.16 10.21 45.64
C PRO A 209 1.78 9.46 44.45
N PRO A 210 2.84 8.66 44.68
CA PRO A 210 3.53 7.96 43.60
C PRO A 210 2.57 7.01 42.88
N PRO A 211 2.62 6.92 41.53
CA PRO A 211 1.82 5.97 40.79
C PRO A 211 2.19 4.55 41.22
N THR A 212 1.19 3.82 41.72
CA THR A 212 1.30 2.39 42.03
C THR A 212 1.68 1.64 40.76
N ARG A 213 2.80 0.91 40.81
CA ARG A 213 3.23 -0.04 39.77
C ARG A 213 2.07 -0.99 39.46
N ALA A 214 1.45 -0.84 38.30
CA ALA A 214 0.58 -1.85 37.73
C ALA A 214 1.46 -3.06 37.36
N SER A 215 1.08 -4.23 37.87
CA SER A 215 1.69 -5.52 37.55
C SER A 215 1.60 -5.80 36.05
N SER A 216 2.75 -6.04 35.43
CA SER A 216 2.88 -6.59 34.09
C SER A 216 2.30 -8.01 34.06
N GLY A 217 1.03 -8.13 33.72
CA GLY A 217 0.36 -9.40 33.43
C GLY A 217 0.03 -9.49 31.94
N CYS A 218 1.02 -9.76 31.09
CA CYS A 218 0.74 -10.27 29.75
C CYS A 218 0.54 -11.78 29.86
N GLY A 219 -0.72 -12.17 30.05
CA GLY A 219 -1.16 -13.55 29.84
C GLY A 219 -1.01 -13.89 28.37
N GLY A 220 -0.11 -14.84 28.07
CA GLY A 220 -0.02 -15.46 26.76
C GLY A 220 -1.29 -16.26 26.47
N CYS A 221 -1.98 -15.90 25.40
CA CYS A 221 -2.97 -16.78 24.79
C CYS A 221 -2.24 -17.82 23.93
N ALA A 222 -1.87 -18.94 24.53
CA ALA A 222 -1.60 -20.16 23.80
C ALA A 222 -2.95 -20.77 23.39
N VAL A 223 -3.27 -20.74 22.10
CA VAL A 223 -4.35 -21.56 21.54
C VAL A 223 -3.71 -22.83 21.02
N THR A 224 -3.67 -23.85 21.88
CA THR A 224 -3.61 -25.25 21.46
C THR A 224 -5.04 -25.72 21.20
N GLY A 225 -5.33 -26.11 19.97
CA GLY A 225 -6.61 -26.70 19.58
C GLY A 225 -6.39 -27.84 18.59
N GLU A 226 -6.17 -29.02 19.14
CA GLU A 226 -6.34 -30.29 18.44
C GLU A 226 -7.83 -30.56 18.16
N GLU A 227 -8.07 -31.17 17.00
CA GLU A 227 -9.10 -32.16 16.67
C GLU A 227 -10.60 -31.88 16.94
N GLY A 228 -11.35 -31.87 15.82
CA GLY A 228 -12.59 -32.63 15.73
C GLY A 228 -13.89 -31.84 15.90
N ALA A 229 -14.58 -31.58 14.80
CA ALA A 229 -15.98 -31.98 14.61
C ALA A 229 -16.51 -31.40 13.28
N ALA A 230 -16.89 -32.30 12.39
CA ALA A 230 -17.76 -32.01 11.26
C ALA A 230 -19.08 -31.43 11.78
N GLY A 231 -19.43 -30.22 11.34
CA GLY A 231 -20.64 -29.50 11.72
C GLY A 231 -21.27 -28.83 10.52
N VAL A 232 -22.13 -29.59 9.85
CA VAL A 232 -23.07 -29.23 8.79
C VAL A 232 -23.76 -27.87 9.05
N VAL A 233 -23.59 -26.89 8.17
CA VAL A 233 -24.46 -25.69 8.11
C VAL A 233 -25.38 -25.83 6.90
N VAL A 234 -26.61 -26.25 7.16
CA VAL A 234 -27.73 -26.25 6.22
C VAL A 234 -28.51 -24.94 6.38
N GLY A 235 -28.59 -24.19 5.28
CA GLY A 235 -29.84 -23.66 4.74
C GLY A 235 -30.49 -22.46 5.43
N LEU A 236 -30.43 -21.30 4.78
CA LEU A 236 -31.49 -20.28 4.81
C LEU A 236 -31.36 -19.40 3.56
N GLY A 237 -32.27 -19.56 2.59
CA GLY A 237 -32.33 -18.66 1.44
C GLY A 237 -33.15 -19.18 0.25
N LEU A 238 -34.46 -19.29 0.39
CA LEU A 238 -35.35 -19.44 -0.76
C LEU A 238 -36.70 -18.78 -0.46
N LEU A 239 -36.84 -17.50 -0.81
CA LEU A 239 -38.11 -16.78 -0.79
C LEU A 239 -38.07 -15.62 -1.79
N ALA A 240 -38.22 -15.93 -3.09
CA ALA A 240 -38.73 -14.99 -4.10
C ALA A 240 -38.85 -15.68 -5.47
N ALA A 241 -40.04 -16.19 -5.83
CA ALA A 241 -40.48 -16.30 -7.24
C ALA A 241 -41.88 -16.93 -7.36
N LEU A 242 -42.95 -16.25 -6.90
CA LEU A 242 -44.31 -16.59 -7.33
C LEU A 242 -45.19 -15.35 -7.41
N ARG A 243 -44.99 -14.53 -8.45
CA ARG A 243 -46.02 -13.64 -8.99
C ARG A 243 -45.81 -13.44 -10.49
N GLY A 244 -46.61 -14.13 -11.30
CA GLY A 244 -46.74 -13.77 -12.71
C GLY A 244 -47.11 -14.92 -13.63
N ARG A 245 -48.37 -15.38 -13.59
CA ARG A 245 -49.03 -15.99 -14.76
C ARG A 245 -50.53 -16.17 -14.51
N ARG A 246 -51.33 -15.19 -14.91
CA ARG A 246 -52.76 -15.37 -15.26
C ARG A 246 -53.06 -14.51 -16.48
N ARG A 247 -53.89 -15.04 -17.38
CA ARG A 247 -54.37 -14.54 -18.70
C ARG A 247 -53.57 -15.16 -19.86
N ARG A 248 -54.15 -15.89 -20.83
CA ARG A 248 -55.53 -16.11 -21.29
C ARG A 248 -55.59 -17.47 -22.04
N SER A 249 -56.64 -18.26 -21.82
CA SER A 249 -57.19 -19.22 -22.81
C SER A 249 -58.35 -18.48 -23.53
N ILE A 250 -58.27 -18.27 -24.85
CA ILE A 250 -58.85 -19.11 -25.94
C ILE A 250 -60.36 -19.31 -25.80
N ALA A 251 -61.10 -18.81 -26.79
CA ALA A 251 -61.98 -19.58 -27.70
C ALA A 251 -62.81 -18.60 -28.56
N PRO A 252 -63.55 -19.09 -29.56
CA PRO A 252 -63.11 -19.76 -30.78
C PRO A 252 -63.28 -18.87 -32.03
#